data_AF-A0A7S3SWW5-F1
#
_entry.id   AF-A0A7S3SWW5-F1
#
_cell.length_a   1.000
_cell.length_b   1.000
_cell.length_c   1.000
_cell.angle_alpha   90.00
_cell.angle_beta   90.00
_cell.angle_gamma   90.00
#
_symmetry.space_group_name_H-M   'P 1'
#
loop_
_entity.id
_entity.type
_entity.pdbx_description
1 polymer ?
#
loop_
_entity_poly.entity_id
_entity_poly.type
_entity_poly.pdbx_seq_one_letter_code
_entity_poly.pdbx_strand_id
1 'polypeptide(L)'
;DWPDMTACSATCGGGTRYRRRQVKVMANACGSPPTGKDQEVEFCNENVDCNPHEDCTFGRWADWTACSDSCNGIMQRTREIFRYGRGNGQKCTGALKQTYPCNPTAGQPQAES
;
A
#
# COMPACT_ATOMS: atom_id res chain seq x y z
N ASP A 1 23.32 -4.36 33.22
CA ASP A 1 23.13 -4.37 31.76
C ASP A 1 21.66 -4.17 31.45
N TRP A 2 21.34 -3.65 30.27
CA TRP A 2 19.96 -3.52 29.82
C TRP A 2 19.53 -4.79 29.08
N PRO A 3 18.31 -5.32 29.32
CA PRO A 3 17.75 -6.34 28.46
C PRO A 3 17.39 -5.78 27.08
N ASP A 4 17.06 -6.67 26.16
CA ASP A 4 16.48 -6.29 24.86
C ASP A 4 15.16 -5.53 25.03
N MET A 5 14.82 -4.73 24.03
CA MET A 5 13.51 -4.09 23.94
C MET A 5 12.40 -5.13 23.79
N THR A 6 11.24 -4.88 24.38
CA THR A 6 10.03 -5.65 24.06
C THR A 6 9.68 -5.53 22.59
N ALA A 7 8.81 -6.42 22.11
CA ALA A 7 8.09 -6.16 20.87
C ALA A 7 7.33 -4.83 20.94
N CYS A 8 7.08 -4.22 19.77
CA CYS A 8 6.25 -3.02 19.69
C CYS A 8 4.82 -3.34 20.14
N SER A 9 4.19 -2.44 20.89
CA SER A 9 2.82 -2.59 21.38
C SER A 9 1.77 -2.64 20.27
N ALA A 10 2.11 -2.13 19.09
CA ALA A 10 1.27 -2.15 17.91
C ALA A 10 2.12 -2.49 16.69
N THR A 11 1.55 -3.20 15.73
CA THR A 11 2.23 -3.53 14.46
C THR A 11 2.07 -2.42 13.41
N CYS A 12 1.13 -1.49 13.62
CA CYS A 12 0.82 -0.36 12.75
C CYS A 12 0.29 0.83 13.58
N GLY A 13 0.20 2.01 12.98
CA GLY A 13 -0.44 3.20 13.56
C GLY A 13 0.35 3.84 14.69
N GLY A 14 1.60 3.46 14.87
CA GLY A 14 2.41 3.84 16.02
C GLY A 14 2.14 2.98 17.24
N GLY A 15 3.22 2.61 17.92
CA GLY A 15 3.20 1.94 19.21
C GLY A 15 4.42 2.33 20.02
N THR A 16 4.54 1.71 21.18
CA THR A 16 5.73 1.85 22.03
C THR A 16 6.34 0.50 22.32
N ARG A 17 7.65 0.49 22.51
CA ARG A 17 8.39 -0.62 23.10
C ARG A 17 9.18 -0.10 24.28
N TYR A 18 9.49 -0.98 25.21
CA TYR A 18 10.27 -0.59 26.37
C TYR A 18 11.24 -1.70 26.77
N ARG A 19 12.23 -1.32 27.57
CA ARG A 19 13.08 -2.25 28.32
C ARG A 19 13.17 -1.80 29.75
N ARG A 20 13.20 -2.76 30.68
CA ARG A 20 13.30 -2.50 32.11
C ARG A 20 14.45 -3.30 32.69
N ARG A 21 15.38 -2.61 33.33
CA ARG A 21 16.45 -3.27 34.10
C ARG A 21 16.00 -3.39 35.54
N GLN A 22 16.38 -4.50 36.18
CA GLN A 22 16.13 -4.69 37.61
C GLN A 22 17.39 -4.42 38.40
N VAL A 23 17.20 -3.93 39.63
CA VAL A 23 18.28 -3.78 40.59
C VAL A 23 18.72 -5.18 41.02
N LYS A 24 19.95 -5.56 40.66
CA LYS A 24 20.49 -6.88 41.00
C LYS A 24 20.73 -7.03 42.50
N VAL A 25 21.14 -5.95 43.17
CA VAL A 25 21.45 -5.90 44.61
C VAL A 25 20.97 -4.56 45.16
N MET A 26 20.09 -4.61 46.17
CA MET A 26 19.65 -3.41 46.88
C MET A 26 20.75 -2.93 47.84
N ALA A 27 20.89 -1.62 47.96
CA ALA A 27 21.84 -1.03 48.91
C ALA A 27 21.41 -1.35 50.35
N ASN A 28 22.39 -1.74 51.18
CA ASN A 28 22.19 -1.88 52.62
C ASN A 28 22.41 -0.53 53.33
N ALA A 29 22.40 -0.52 54.67
CA ALA A 29 22.52 0.69 55.47
C ALA A 29 23.78 1.54 55.20
N CYS A 30 24.83 0.98 54.60
CA CYS A 30 26.09 1.67 54.31
C CYS A 30 26.30 1.92 52.81
N GLY A 31 25.40 1.46 51.93
CA GLY A 31 25.50 1.57 50.48
C GLY A 31 24.64 2.70 49.92
N SER A 32 25.03 3.23 48.76
CA SER A 32 24.22 4.20 48.04
C SER A 32 23.14 3.49 47.21
N PRO A 33 21.89 3.99 47.20
CA PRO A 33 20.84 3.43 46.36
C PRO A 33 21.23 3.54 44.87
N PRO A 34 20.77 2.61 44.03
CA PRO A 34 20.97 2.70 42.59
C PRO A 34 20.31 3.97 42.05
N THR A 35 21.03 4.67 41.17
CA THR A 35 20.58 5.92 40.55
C THR A 35 20.35 5.75 39.04
N GLY A 36 19.59 6.67 38.46
CA GLY A 36 19.24 6.66 37.04
C GLY A 36 17.93 5.92 36.75
N LYS A 37 17.58 5.85 35.46
CA LYS A 37 16.31 5.27 35.00
C LYS A 37 16.32 3.74 35.14
N ASP A 38 15.20 3.16 35.54
CA ASP A 38 14.97 1.71 35.55
C ASP A 38 14.22 1.24 34.28
N GLN A 39 13.63 2.18 33.54
CA GLN A 39 12.91 1.94 32.30
C GLN A 39 13.32 2.91 31.19
N GLU A 40 13.40 2.39 29.97
CA GLU A 40 13.52 3.15 28.73
C GLU A 40 12.35 2.81 27.80
N VAL A 41 11.81 3.82 27.12
CA VAL A 41 10.65 3.70 26.22
C VAL A 41 11.02 4.34 24.88
N GLU A 42 10.66 3.68 23.79
CA GLU A 42 10.85 4.15 22.42
C GLU A 42 9.54 4.02 21.64
N PHE A 43 9.31 4.96 20.72
CA PHE A 43 8.26 4.85 19.72
C PHE A 43 8.68 3.88 18.62
N CYS A 44 7.71 3.17 18.05
CA CYS A 44 7.92 2.22 16.97
C CYS A 44 6.71 2.19 16.04
N ASN A 45 6.92 1.75 14.80
CA ASN A 45 5.86 1.57 13.79
C ASN A 45 5.01 2.82 13.49
N GLU A 46 5.57 4.02 13.67
CA GLU A 46 4.88 5.30 13.45
C GLU A 46 4.45 5.52 11.99
N ASN A 47 5.21 4.96 11.05
CA ASN A 47 4.97 5.10 9.61
C ASN A 47 4.33 3.85 8.97
N VAL A 48 3.84 2.91 9.79
CA VAL A 48 3.17 1.72 9.28
C VAL A 48 1.67 1.98 9.30
N ASP A 49 1.06 2.12 8.12
CA ASP A 49 -0.37 2.38 8.00
C ASP A 49 -1.20 1.16 8.44
N CYS A 50 -2.20 1.38 9.31
CA CYS A 50 -3.14 0.33 9.74
C CYS A 50 -4.26 0.06 8.74
N ASN A 51 -4.44 0.93 7.74
CA ASN A 51 -5.48 0.72 6.74
C ASN A 51 -5.12 -0.49 5.87
N PRO A 52 -6.12 -1.32 5.52
CA PRO A 52 -5.90 -2.44 4.62
C PRO A 52 -5.28 -1.94 3.32
N HIS A 53 -4.21 -2.62 2.90
CA HIS A 53 -3.56 -2.36 1.63
C HIS A 53 -4.34 -3.13 0.56
N GLU A 54 -4.91 -2.41 -0.37
CA GLU A 54 -5.69 -3.00 -1.46
C GLU A 54 -5.15 -2.46 -2.78
N ASP A 55 -4.85 -3.36 -3.70
CA ASP A 55 -4.45 -2.99 -5.04
C ASP A 55 -5.65 -2.50 -5.84
N CYS A 56 -5.36 -1.58 -6.75
CA CYS A 56 -6.34 -1.08 -7.68
C CYS A 56 -6.69 -2.16 -8.71
N THR A 57 -7.98 -2.33 -8.98
CA THR A 57 -8.46 -3.27 -10.00
C THR A 57 -9.36 -2.56 -10.99
N PHE A 58 -9.16 -2.87 -12.27
CA PHE A 58 -10.05 -2.42 -13.32
C PHE A 58 -11.27 -3.33 -13.40
N GLY A 59 -12.42 -2.76 -13.74
CA GLY A 59 -13.57 -3.51 -14.19
C GLY A 59 -13.32 -4.17 -15.55
N ARG A 60 -14.31 -4.94 -16.01
CA ARG A 60 -14.28 -5.48 -17.38
C ARG A 60 -14.37 -4.33 -18.38
N TRP A 61 -13.76 -4.52 -19.54
CA TRP A 61 -14.03 -3.66 -20.68
C TRP A 61 -15.48 -3.83 -21.10
N ALA A 62 -16.15 -2.72 -21.39
CA ALA A 62 -17.35 -2.72 -22.19
C ALA A 62 -17.04 -3.24 -23.60
N ASP A 63 -18.09 -3.66 -24.32
CA ASP A 63 -17.98 -4.01 -25.71
C ASP A 63 -17.53 -2.80 -26.55
N TRP A 64 -16.90 -3.07 -27.69
CA TRP A 64 -16.56 -2.03 -28.65
C TRP A 64 -17.83 -1.37 -29.18
N THR A 65 -17.80 -0.05 -29.31
CA THR A 65 -18.82 0.68 -30.06
C THR A 65 -18.84 0.22 -31.51
N ALA A 66 -19.96 0.43 -32.20
CA ALA A 66 -20.00 0.36 -33.65
C ALA A 66 -18.92 1.28 -34.26
N CYS A 67 -18.45 0.91 -35.46
CA CYS A 67 -17.51 1.74 -36.20
C CYS A 67 -18.15 3.09 -36.52
N SER A 68 -17.43 4.18 -36.27
CA SER A 68 -17.95 5.54 -36.48
C SER A 68 -18.22 5.86 -37.95
N ASP A 69 -17.55 5.17 -38.87
CA ASP A 69 -17.67 5.38 -40.30
C ASP A 69 -17.53 4.06 -41.06
N SER A 70 -18.17 3.97 -42.23
CA SER A 70 -17.99 2.89 -43.19
C SER A 70 -16.61 2.85 -43.83
N CYS A 71 -15.87 3.98 -43.85
CA CYS A 71 -14.54 4.08 -44.43
C CYS A 71 -13.57 4.76 -43.46
N ASN A 72 -12.52 4.07 -43.03
CA ASN A 72 -11.48 4.60 -42.13
C ASN A 72 -12.05 5.20 -40.82
N GLY A 73 -12.98 4.48 -40.20
CA GLY A 73 -13.60 4.87 -38.94
C GLY A 73 -12.79 4.47 -37.70
N ILE A 74 -13.35 4.78 -36.53
CA ILE A 74 -12.83 4.32 -35.24
C ILE A 74 -13.94 3.64 -34.42
N MET A 75 -13.54 2.65 -33.63
CA MET A 75 -14.33 2.08 -32.56
C MET A 75 -13.67 2.35 -31.22
N GLN A 76 -14.48 2.43 -30.18
CA GLN A 76 -14.04 2.76 -28.84
C GLN A 76 -14.59 1.75 -27.84
N ARG A 77 -13.83 1.48 -26.79
CA ARG A 77 -14.35 0.79 -25.60
C ARG A 77 -13.85 1.46 -24.35
N THR A 78 -14.62 1.34 -23.28
CA THR A 78 -14.31 1.92 -21.97
C THR A 78 -14.35 0.85 -20.90
N ARG A 79 -13.65 1.11 -19.80
CA ARG A 79 -13.75 0.35 -18.56
C ARG A 79 -13.69 1.34 -17.41
N GLU A 80 -14.17 0.91 -16.26
CA GLU A 80 -14.07 1.68 -15.02
C GLU A 80 -13.01 1.11 -14.08
N ILE A 81 -12.69 1.87 -13.03
CA ILE A 81 -11.93 1.36 -11.89
C ILE A 81 -12.94 0.70 -10.95
N PHE A 82 -12.86 -0.62 -10.82
CA PHE A 82 -13.76 -1.38 -9.94
C PHE A 82 -13.36 -1.20 -8.47
N ARG A 83 -12.05 -1.10 -8.19
CA ARG A 83 -11.52 -0.82 -6.86
C ARG A 83 -10.33 0.12 -6.97
N TYR A 84 -10.34 1.19 -6.19
CA TYR A 84 -9.21 2.10 -6.08
C TYR A 84 -8.14 1.55 -5.14
N GLY A 85 -6.86 1.76 -5.48
CA GLY A 85 -5.75 1.35 -4.62
C GLY A 85 -5.67 2.16 -3.32
N ARG A 86 -5.52 1.50 -2.16
CA ARG A 86 -5.51 2.10 -0.81
C ARG A 86 -4.25 1.72 -0.02
N GLY A 87 -3.87 2.60 0.92
CA GLY A 87 -2.65 2.43 1.71
C GLY A 87 -1.44 2.26 0.80
N ASN A 88 -0.68 1.19 1.04
CA ASN A 88 0.49 0.81 0.23
C ASN A 88 0.15 -0.03 -1.02
N GLY A 89 -1.13 -0.24 -1.32
CA GLY A 89 -1.55 -0.97 -2.52
C GLY A 89 -1.28 -0.21 -3.82
N GLN A 90 -1.09 -0.94 -4.91
CA GLN A 90 -0.78 -0.39 -6.22
C GLN A 90 -1.93 0.49 -6.74
N LYS A 91 -1.58 1.64 -7.33
CA LYS A 91 -2.54 2.50 -8.04
C LYS A 91 -2.81 1.95 -9.44
N CYS A 92 -4.00 2.20 -9.98
CA CYS A 92 -4.33 1.79 -11.33
C CYS A 92 -3.44 2.55 -12.32
N THR A 93 -2.64 1.80 -13.07
CA THR A 93 -1.84 2.32 -14.18
C THR A 93 -2.39 1.72 -15.48
N GLY A 94 -2.84 2.57 -16.40
CA GLY A 94 -3.44 2.14 -17.66
C GLY A 94 -4.66 2.95 -18.05
N ALA A 95 -5.07 2.80 -19.31
CA ALA A 95 -6.17 3.59 -19.87
C ALA A 95 -7.54 3.08 -19.39
N LEU A 96 -8.49 4.01 -19.26
CA LEU A 96 -9.92 3.73 -19.07
C LEU A 96 -10.70 3.74 -20.38
N LYS A 97 -10.06 4.17 -21.47
CA LYS A 97 -10.61 4.21 -22.81
C LYS A 97 -9.58 3.71 -23.80
N GLN A 98 -10.02 2.89 -24.74
CA GLN A 98 -9.24 2.49 -25.89
C GLN A 98 -9.98 2.91 -27.17
N THR A 99 -9.20 3.28 -28.18
CA THR A 99 -9.68 3.65 -29.50
C THR A 99 -8.89 2.85 -30.52
N TYR A 100 -9.57 2.22 -31.46
CA TYR A 100 -8.95 1.44 -32.52
C TYR A 100 -9.55 1.80 -33.88
N PRO A 101 -8.75 1.77 -34.95
CA PRO A 101 -9.25 1.89 -36.32
C PRO A 101 -10.18 0.74 -36.68
N CYS A 102 -11.18 1.02 -37.51
CA CYS A 102 -12.08 0.03 -38.10
C CYS A 102 -12.40 0.42 -39.54
N ASN A 103 -12.81 -0.57 -40.35
CA ASN A 103 -13.04 -0.42 -41.78
C ASN A 103 -11.87 0.23 -42.56
N PRO A 104 -10.63 -0.26 -42.40
CA PRO A 104 -9.50 0.30 -43.14
C PRO A 104 -9.66 0.07 -44.64
N THR A 105 -9.33 1.09 -45.44
CA THR A 105 -9.09 0.92 -46.88
C THR A 105 -7.92 -0.05 -47.13
N ALA A 106 -7.97 -0.78 -48.25
CA ALA A 106 -7.00 -1.83 -48.60
C ALA A 106 -5.54 -1.38 -48.36
N GLY A 107 -4.82 -2.10 -47.49
CA GLY A 107 -3.42 -1.82 -47.15
C GLY A 107 -3.12 -1.43 -45.70
N GLN A 108 -4.12 -1.41 -44.80
CA GLN A 108 -3.88 -1.18 -43.35
C GLN A 108 -4.27 -2.39 -42.49
N PRO A 109 -3.58 -2.63 -41.36
CA PRO A 109 -3.85 -3.75 -40.49
C PRO A 109 -5.26 -3.67 -39.87
N GLN A 110 -6.04 -4.73 -40.02
CA GLN A 110 -7.35 -4.91 -39.39
C GLN A 110 -7.21 -5.49 -37.97
N ALA A 111 -8.21 -5.22 -37.13
CA ALA A 111 -8.32 -5.77 -35.78
C ALA A 111 -8.58 -7.28 -35.83
N GLU A 112 -7.70 -8.08 -35.25
CA GLU A 112 -8.02 -9.44 -34.84
C GLU A 112 -8.84 -9.40 -33.54
N SER A 113 -9.82 -10.30 -33.47
CA SER A 113 -10.84 -10.46 -32.42
C SER A 113 -10.29 -10.65 -31.02
#